data_AF-A0A9D5W6G3-F1
#
_entry.id   AF-A0A9D5W6G3-F1
#
_cell.length_a   1.000
_cell.length_b   1.000
_cell.length_c   1.000
_cell.angle_alpha   90.00
_cell.angle_beta   90.00
_cell.angle_gamma   90.00
#
_symmetry.space_group_name_H-M   'P 1'
#
loop_
_entity.id
_entity.type
_entity.pdbx_description
1 polymer ?
#
loop_
_entity_poly.entity_id
_entity_poly.type
_entity_poly.pdbx_seq_one_letter_code
_entity_poly.pdbx_strand_id
1 'polypeptide(L)' 'MDAKTICPECKGKKTIPGETVCNMEWRANKPDDELEDCMTEPEKECPSCHGTGLALCA' A
#
# COMPACT_ATOMS: atom_id res chain seq x y z
N MET A 1 18.98 24.67 -4.98
CA MET A 1 19.25 23.24 -4.76
C MET A 1 17.92 22.58 -4.42
N ASP A 2 17.47 21.62 -5.21
CA ASP A 2 16.24 20.86 -4.93
C ASP A 2 16.48 19.98 -3.71
N ALA A 3 15.92 20.36 -2.56
CA ALA A 3 16.05 19.59 -1.33
C ALA A 3 15.17 18.34 -1.45
N LYS A 4 15.80 17.18 -1.64
CA LYS A 4 15.12 15.88 -1.55
C LYS A 4 14.84 15.58 -0.09
N THR A 5 13.59 15.64 0.31
CA THR A 5 13.15 15.32 1.67
C THR A 5 12.55 13.91 1.69
N ILE A 6 12.49 13.29 2.87
CA ILE A 6 11.82 11.99 3.00
C ILE A 6 10.37 12.14 2.54
N CYS A 7 9.94 11.27 1.63
CA CYS A 7 8.58 11.31 1.11
C CYS A 7 7.59 11.17 2.28
N PRO A 8 6.70 12.15 2.52
CA PRO A 8 5.81 12.13 3.68
C PRO A 8 4.74 11.03 3.57
N GLU A 9 4.38 10.61 2.35
CA GLU A 9 3.41 9.53 2.12
C GLU A 9 3.96 8.17 2.54
N CYS A 10 5.08 7.74 1.96
CA CYS A 10 5.66 6.43 2.27
C CYS A 10 6.65 6.47 3.44
N LYS A 11 6.96 7.65 3.99
CA LYS A 11 7.96 7.88 5.04
C LYS A 11 9.33 7.25 4.72
N GLY A 12 9.70 7.25 3.44
CA GLY A 12 10.95 6.65 2.95
C GLY A 12 10.87 5.15 2.68
N LYS A 13 9.73 4.49 2.90
CA LYS A 13 9.55 3.04 2.65
C LYS A 13 9.45 2.68 1.17
N LYS A 14 9.32 3.66 0.26
CA LYS A 14 9.22 3.50 -1.20
C LYS A 14 7.94 2.83 -1.70
N THR A 15 7.40 1.90 -0.92
CA THR A 15 6.09 1.28 -1.11
C THR A 15 5.12 1.73 -0.02
N ILE A 16 3.83 1.71 -0.36
CA ILE A 16 2.72 1.91 0.57
C ILE A 16 2.19 0.51 0.88
N PRO A 17 2.15 0.12 2.18
CA PRO A 17 1.57 -1.16 2.56
C PRO A 17 0.13 -1.21 2.09
N GLY A 18 -0.28 -2.34 1.47
CA GLY A 18 -1.66 -2.50 1.08
C GLY A 18 -2.56 -2.56 2.30
N GLU A 19 -3.81 -2.16 2.11
CA GLU A 19 -4.79 -2.17 3.18
C GLU A 19 -5.35 -3.59 3.35
N THR A 20 -5.50 -4.00 4.60
CA THR A 20 -6.22 -5.24 4.93
C THR A 20 -7.69 -4.91 5.05
N VAL A 21 -8.47 -5.33 4.06
CA VAL A 21 -9.93 -5.11 4.02
C VAL A 21 -10.62 -6.40 4.40
N CYS A 22 -11.32 -6.39 5.53
CA CYS A 22 -12.13 -7.50 5.99
C CYS A 22 -13.61 -7.29 5.61
N ASN A 23 -14.16 -8.15 4.77
CA ASN A 23 -15.55 -8.04 4.32
C ASN A 23 -16.25 -9.41 4.31
N MET A 24 -17.19 -9.58 5.23
CA MET A 24 -17.94 -10.82 5.43
C MET A 24 -18.83 -11.19 4.24
N GLU A 25 -19.21 -10.22 3.38
CA GLU A 25 -20.01 -10.45 2.17
C GLU A 25 -19.22 -11.20 1.07
N TRP A 26 -17.88 -11.15 1.12
CA TRP A 26 -17.01 -11.83 0.15
C TRP A 26 -16.83 -13.33 0.43
N ARG A 27 -17.35 -13.82 1.57
CA ARG A 27 -17.49 -15.28 1.84
C ARG A 27 -18.34 -15.99 0.81
N ALA A 28 -19.31 -15.30 0.19
CA ALA A 28 -20.32 -15.94 -0.64
C ALA A 28 -19.80 -16.54 -1.96
N ASN A 29 -18.54 -16.29 -2.34
CA ASN A 29 -18.02 -16.65 -3.66
C ASN A 29 -16.67 -17.40 -3.66
N LYS A 30 -16.22 -17.99 -2.54
CA LYS A 30 -14.96 -18.77 -2.51
C LYS A 30 -15.16 -20.22 -2.02
N PRO A 31 -14.53 -21.21 -2.70
CA PRO A 31 -14.56 -22.60 -2.28
C PRO A 31 -13.68 -22.81 -1.02
N ASP A 32 -14.38 -22.98 0.10
CA ASP A 32 -14.10 -23.65 1.40
C ASP A 32 -12.69 -23.72 2.05
N ASP A 33 -11.55 -23.62 1.35
CA ASP A 33 -10.24 -23.95 1.97
C ASP A 33 -9.38 -22.72 2.36
N GLU A 34 -9.67 -21.53 1.84
CA GLU A 34 -8.96 -20.27 2.17
C GLU A 34 -9.93 -19.10 2.42
N LEU A 35 -10.90 -19.31 3.31
CA LEU A 35 -11.84 -18.28 3.76
C LEU A 35 -11.16 -17.31 4.75
N GLU A 36 -10.12 -16.59 4.32
CA GLU A 36 -9.73 -15.37 5.00
C GLU A 36 -10.80 -14.31 4.74
N ASP A 37 -11.51 -13.92 5.80
CA ASP A 37 -12.45 -12.79 5.80
C ASP A 37 -11.78 -11.47 5.42
N CYS A 38 -10.45 -11.43 5.53
CA CYS A 38 -9.60 -10.29 5.29
C CYS A 38 -8.74 -10.52 4.04
N MET A 39 -8.91 -9.67 3.03
CA MET A 39 -7.99 -9.60 1.91
C MET A 39 -6.99 -8.48 2.16
N THR A 40 -5.70 -8.82 2.14
CA THR A 40 -4.64 -7.81 2.17
C THR A 40 -4.27 -7.45 0.75
N GLU A 41 -4.48 -6.19 0.37
CA GLU A 41 -3.99 -5.70 -0.91
C GLU A 41 -2.46 -5.80 -0.96
N PRO A 42 -1.86 -6.10 -2.13
CA PRO A 42 -0.41 -6.08 -2.26
C PRO A 42 0.11 -4.66 -2.01
N GLU A 43 1.35 -4.56 -1.49
CA GLU A 43 2.02 -3.27 -1.36
C GLU A 43 2.12 -2.59 -2.74
N LYS A 44 1.75 -1.32 -2.79
CA LYS A 44 1.76 -0.53 -4.03
C LYS A 44 2.97 0.40 -4.02
N GLU A 45 3.53 0.69 -5.19
CA GLU A 45 4.58 1.71 -5.27
C GLU A 45 4.01 3.05 -4.79
N CYS A 46 4.79 3.81 -4.02
CA CYS A 46 4.35 5.11 -3.56
C CYS A 46 4.22 6.06 -4.77
N PRO A 47 3.01 6.58 -5.08
CA PRO A 47 2.81 7.42 -6.26
C PRO A 47 3.49 8.78 -6.12
N SER A 48 3.72 9.27 -4.90
CA SER A 48 4.39 10.55 -4.67
C SER A 48 5.90 10.50 -4.94
N CYS A 49 6.54 9.36 -4.69
CA CYS A 49 7.99 9.22 -4.90
C CYS A 49 8.37 8.19 -5.98
N HIS A 50 7.41 7.48 -6.58
CA HIS A 50 7.63 6.43 -7.59
C HIS A 50 8.73 5.44 -7.18
N GLY A 51 8.65 4.92 -5.95
CA GLY A 51 9.66 4.00 -5.41
C GLY A 51 11.03 4.61 -5.04
N THR A 52 11.23 5.92 -5.15
CA THR A 52 12.51 6.56 -4.75
C THR A 52 12.64 6.76 -3.24
N GLY A 53 11.52 6.85 -2.51
CA GLY A 53 11.47 7.10 -1.06
C GLY A 53 11.73 8.56 -0.67
N LEU A 54 11.96 9.43 -1.65
CA LEU A 54 12.25 10.85 -1.46
C LEU A 54 11.25 11.67 -2.27
N ALA A 55 10.64 12.67 -1.65
CA ALA A 55 9.84 13.67 -2.36
C ALA A 55 10.74 14.86 -2.70
N LEU A 56 10.57 15.42 -3.89
CA LEU A 56 11.12 16.73 -4.21
C LEU A 56 10.30 17.77 -3.45
N CYS A 57 10.93 18.49 -2.53
CA CYS A 57 10.31 19.62 -1.87
C CYS A 57 10.22 20.76 -2.90
N ALA A 58 9.01 21.04 -3.39
CA ALA A 58 8.72 22.18 -4.26
C ALA A 58 8.57 23.46 -3.44
#